data_AF-I1MXW8-F1
#
_entry.id   AF-I1MXW8-F1
#
_cell.length_a   1.000
_cell.length_b   1.000
_cell.length_c   1.000
_cell.angle_alpha   90.00
_cell.angle_beta   90.00
_cell.angle_gamma   90.00
#
_symmetry.space_group_name_H-M   'P 1'
#
loop_
_entity.id
_entity.type
_entity.pdbx_description
1 polymer ?
#
loop_
_entity_poly.entity_id
_entity_poly.type
_entity_poly.pdbx_seq_one_letter_code
_entity_poly.pdbx_strand_id
1 'polypeptide(L)'
;MSSNNATALEIPILSYCKVKVRGAVCLELHRLIDRISHVILAIESARPNSTLAVQVLCSLNFTLAKAKSVIRHCSKCSKLYLAITSHKILSRCQKVRNAFEFYLAQIQNAVQTPLADEISAILHDLRDTEFSLEFAEDEARKVLLSLLEKNFPDAASIQKEELEAIQIATSRLEIKSPFSLLVEKATLKKQLEEVSEKNLKEKELLQYLLYLLVKHGKSICQFQNGSHSPKHECHDQSFENELVVDESSQSLS
;
A
#
# COMPACT_ATOMS: atom_id res chain seq x y z
N MET A 1 -17.08 -5.53 -38.50
CA MET A 1 -15.75 -6.02 -38.08
C MET A 1 -15.62 -5.76 -36.60
N SER A 2 -15.94 -6.77 -35.78
CA SER A 2 -15.66 -6.78 -34.34
C SER A 2 -14.46 -7.68 -34.11
N SER A 3 -13.43 -7.15 -33.45
CA SER A 3 -12.52 -7.85 -32.53
C SER A 3 -11.19 -7.09 -32.44
N ASN A 4 -11.12 -6.04 -31.64
CA ASN A 4 -9.86 -5.67 -31.00
C ASN A 4 -10.03 -5.95 -29.52
N ASN A 5 -9.68 -7.18 -29.16
CA ASN A 5 -9.50 -7.61 -27.79
C ASN A 5 -8.51 -6.65 -27.13
N ALA A 6 -8.99 -5.89 -26.15
CA ALA A 6 -8.15 -5.23 -25.19
C ALA A 6 -7.38 -6.33 -24.45
N THR A 7 -6.16 -6.60 -24.90
CA THR A 7 -5.14 -7.27 -24.10
C THR A 7 -4.94 -6.38 -22.88
N ALA A 8 -5.66 -6.71 -21.81
CA ALA A 8 -5.35 -6.27 -20.47
C ALA A 8 -3.93 -6.75 -20.20
N LEU A 9 -2.96 -5.86 -20.45
CA LEU A 9 -1.57 -6.07 -20.15
C LEU A 9 -1.50 -6.27 -18.63
N GLU A 10 -1.47 -7.53 -18.20
CA GLU A 10 -1.04 -7.91 -16.87
C GLU A 10 0.43 -7.50 -16.76
N ILE A 11 0.67 -6.23 -16.42
CA ILE A 11 1.97 -5.80 -15.90
C ILE A 11 2.23 -6.73 -14.71
N PRO A 12 3.29 -7.57 -14.75
CA PRO A 12 3.53 -8.53 -13.70
C PRO A 12 3.57 -7.78 -12.38
N ILE A 13 2.80 -8.24 -11.40
CA ILE A 13 2.65 -7.61 -10.07
C ILE A 13 4.03 -7.26 -9.47
N LEU A 14 5.06 -8.05 -9.78
CA LEU A 14 6.46 -7.83 -9.43
C LEU A 14 7.04 -6.50 -9.97
N SER A 15 6.71 -6.11 -11.21
CA SER A 15 7.15 -4.84 -11.82
C SER A 15 6.50 -3.63 -11.15
N TYR A 16 5.28 -3.79 -10.64
CA TYR A 16 4.54 -2.71 -10.00
C TYR A 16 4.85 -2.58 -8.50
N CYS A 17 5.07 -3.70 -7.81
CA CYS A 17 5.52 -3.72 -6.41
C CYS A 17 6.93 -3.13 -6.22
N LYS A 18 7.81 -3.20 -7.22
CA LYS A 18 9.15 -2.57 -7.16
C LYS A 18 9.12 -1.04 -6.99
N VAL A 19 8.01 -0.36 -7.28
CA VAL A 19 7.96 1.13 -7.32
C VAL A 19 7.27 1.76 -6.10
N LYS A 20 6.55 0.97 -5.28
CA LYS A 20 5.90 1.50 -4.08
C LYS A 20 6.68 1.12 -2.83
N VAL A 21 7.36 2.13 -2.27
CA VAL A 21 7.76 2.42 -0.87
C VAL A 21 7.85 1.25 0.12
N ARG A 22 6.86 0.36 0.19
CA ARG A 22 6.85 -0.87 1.00
C ARG A 22 7.40 -2.08 0.30
N GLY A 23 8.47 -1.84 -0.47
CA GLY A 23 9.20 -2.87 -1.19
C GLY A 23 9.48 -4.04 -0.26
N ALA A 24 10.15 -3.80 0.88
CA ALA A 24 10.55 -4.87 1.80
C ALA A 24 9.38 -5.69 2.37
N VAL A 25 8.39 -5.08 3.04
CA VAL A 25 7.29 -5.83 3.69
C VAL A 25 6.46 -6.60 2.67
N CYS A 26 6.09 -5.96 1.55
CA CYS A 26 5.29 -6.63 0.53
C CYS A 26 6.10 -7.68 -0.22
N LEU A 27 7.40 -7.44 -0.46
CA LEU A 27 8.32 -8.40 -1.07
C LEU A 27 8.50 -9.63 -0.19
N GLU A 28 8.67 -9.45 1.12
CA GLU A 28 8.84 -10.55 2.05
C GLU A 28 7.56 -11.39 2.14
N LEU A 29 6.40 -10.73 2.24
CA LEU A 29 5.12 -11.43 2.16
C LEU A 29 4.93 -12.14 0.81
N HIS A 30 5.39 -11.55 -0.30
CA HIS A 30 5.32 -12.17 -1.63
C HIS A 30 6.18 -13.43 -1.72
N ARG A 31 7.42 -13.39 -1.22
CA ARG A 31 8.31 -14.57 -1.16
C ARG A 31 7.68 -15.72 -0.38
N LEU A 32 7.05 -15.42 0.76
CA LEU A 32 6.30 -16.41 1.53
C LEU A 32 5.11 -16.97 0.75
N ILE A 33 4.34 -16.11 0.08
CA ILE A 33 3.19 -16.52 -0.76
C ILE A 33 3.63 -17.48 -1.87
N ASP A 34 4.74 -17.21 -2.56
CA ASP A 34 5.19 -18.03 -3.68
C ASP A 34 5.60 -19.43 -3.23
N ARG A 35 6.37 -19.53 -2.14
CA ARG A 35 6.79 -20.82 -1.56
C ARG A 35 5.62 -21.61 -1.01
N ILE A 36 4.73 -20.95 -0.26
CA ILE A 36 3.55 -21.60 0.29
C ILE A 36 2.59 -22.04 -0.82
N SER A 37 2.48 -21.28 -1.92
CA SER A 37 1.69 -21.69 -3.08
C SER A 37 2.25 -22.98 -3.69
N HIS A 38 3.57 -23.12 -3.79
CA HIS A 38 4.20 -24.35 -4.29
C HIS A 38 3.90 -25.55 -3.38
N VAL A 39 4.05 -25.40 -2.06
CA VAL A 39 3.74 -26.45 -1.09
C VAL A 39 2.27 -26.83 -1.10
N ILE A 40 1.34 -25.86 -1.19
CA ILE A 40 -0.10 -26.14 -1.30
C ILE A 40 -0.39 -27.01 -2.53
N LEU A 41 0.19 -26.69 -3.69
CA LEU A 41 0.02 -27.48 -4.92
C LEU A 41 0.57 -28.91 -4.78
N ALA A 42 1.70 -29.07 -4.10
CA ALA A 42 2.29 -30.38 -3.83
C ALA A 42 1.40 -31.22 -2.89
N ILE A 43 0.86 -30.61 -1.83
CA ILE A 43 -0.12 -31.24 -0.92
C ILE A 43 -1.37 -31.66 -1.70
N GLU A 44 -1.93 -30.77 -2.52
CA GLU A 44 -3.12 -31.04 -3.34
C GLU A 44 -2.87 -32.22 -4.30
N SER A 45 -1.69 -32.28 -4.92
CA SER A 45 -1.29 -33.36 -5.82
C SER A 45 -1.17 -34.71 -5.12
N ALA A 46 -0.77 -34.71 -3.84
CA ALA A 46 -0.73 -35.90 -3.00
C ALA A 46 -2.12 -36.39 -2.54
N ARG A 47 -3.17 -35.59 -2.76
CA ARG A 47 -4.58 -35.91 -2.47
C ARG A 47 -4.81 -36.34 -1.01
N PRO A 48 -4.68 -35.44 -0.02
CA PRO A 48 -4.96 -35.74 1.37
C PRO A 48 -6.40 -36.26 1.53
N ASN A 49 -6.57 -37.41 2.16
CA ASN A 49 -7.87 -38.07 2.34
C ASN A 49 -8.40 -38.00 3.77
N SER A 50 -7.63 -37.47 4.73
CA SER A 50 -8.11 -37.27 6.09
C SER A 50 -8.88 -35.95 6.20
N THR A 51 -10.00 -35.97 6.92
CA THR A 51 -10.85 -34.77 7.14
C THR A 51 -10.05 -33.60 7.71
N LEU A 52 -9.13 -33.88 8.64
CA LEU A 52 -8.25 -32.87 9.22
C LEU A 52 -7.33 -32.23 8.16
N ALA A 53 -6.66 -33.04 7.33
CA ALA A 53 -5.76 -32.52 6.31
C ALA A 53 -6.49 -31.68 5.27
N VAL A 54 -7.69 -32.11 4.85
CA VAL A 54 -8.54 -31.32 3.93
C VAL A 54 -8.93 -29.98 4.56
N GLN A 55 -9.34 -29.96 5.83
CA GLN A 55 -9.70 -28.72 6.53
C GLN A 55 -8.51 -27.76 6.69
N VAL A 56 -7.33 -28.28 7.02
CA VAL A 56 -6.11 -27.48 7.14
C VAL A 56 -5.69 -26.92 5.78
N LEU A 57 -5.76 -27.72 4.71
CA LEU A 57 -5.48 -27.27 3.35
C LEU A 57 -6.44 -26.17 2.87
N CYS A 58 -7.74 -26.29 3.17
CA CYS A 58 -8.70 -25.21 2.93
C CYS A 58 -8.34 -23.93 3.69
N SER A 59 -7.89 -24.06 4.95
CA SER A 59 -7.48 -22.92 5.78
C SER A 59 -6.20 -22.26 5.26
N LEU A 60 -5.25 -23.04 4.74
CA LEU A 60 -4.05 -22.54 4.05
C LEU A 60 -4.42 -21.75 2.79
N ASN A 61 -5.29 -22.30 1.93
CA ASN A 61 -5.77 -21.62 0.72
C ASN A 61 -6.50 -20.31 1.04
N PHE A 62 -7.33 -20.27 2.08
CA PHE A 62 -7.99 -19.05 2.55
C PHE A 62 -6.98 -18.02 3.08
N THR A 63 -5.97 -18.48 3.83
CA THR A 63 -4.89 -17.61 4.33
C THR A 63 -4.06 -17.05 3.17
N LEU A 64 -3.79 -17.86 2.13
CA LEU A 64 -3.14 -17.43 0.89
C LEU A 64 -3.93 -16.34 0.16
N ALA A 65 -5.25 -16.48 0.07
CA ALA A 65 -6.11 -15.45 -0.52
C ALA A 65 -6.07 -14.14 0.29
N LYS A 66 -6.04 -14.22 1.63
CA LYS A 66 -5.86 -13.04 2.51
C LYS A 66 -4.51 -12.37 2.28
N ALA A 67 -3.43 -13.14 2.20
CA ALA A 67 -2.07 -12.66 1.93
C ALA A 67 -2.01 -11.90 0.61
N LYS A 68 -2.52 -12.50 -0.48
CA LYS A 68 -2.63 -11.87 -1.80
C LYS A 68 -3.48 -10.59 -1.77
N SER A 69 -4.54 -10.57 -0.96
CA SER A 69 -5.37 -9.37 -0.77
C SER A 69 -4.62 -8.22 -0.09
N VAL A 70 -3.70 -8.50 0.85
CA VAL A 70 -2.82 -7.47 1.45
C VAL A 70 -1.93 -6.85 0.40
N ILE A 71 -1.21 -7.66 -0.38
CA ILE A 71 -0.33 -7.17 -1.46
C ILE A 71 -1.11 -6.33 -2.47
N ARG A 72 -2.27 -6.84 -2.93
CA ARG A 72 -3.13 -6.12 -3.87
C ARG A 72 -3.60 -4.78 -3.30
N HIS A 73 -3.98 -4.73 -2.04
CA HIS A 73 -4.37 -3.48 -1.38
C HIS A 73 -3.20 -2.49 -1.36
N CYS A 74 -2.01 -2.91 -0.90
CA CYS A 74 -0.82 -2.06 -0.90
C CYS A 74 -0.44 -1.59 -2.31
N SER A 75 -0.60 -2.43 -3.32
CA SER A 75 -0.33 -2.05 -4.70
C SER A 75 -1.26 -0.91 -5.16
N LYS A 76 -2.53 -0.90 -4.78
CA LYS A 76 -3.49 0.11 -5.22
C LYS A 76 -3.46 1.41 -4.42
N CYS A 77 -2.94 1.38 -3.20
CA CYS A 77 -2.95 2.56 -2.32
C CYS A 77 -1.80 3.54 -2.59
N SER A 78 -2.03 4.80 -2.26
CA SER A 78 -1.07 5.90 -2.24
C SER A 78 0.06 5.60 -1.26
N LYS A 79 1.27 6.02 -1.60
CA LYS A 79 2.45 5.91 -0.73
C LYS A 79 2.24 6.70 0.58
N LEU A 80 1.70 7.91 0.50
CA LEU A 80 1.38 8.73 1.69
C LEU A 80 0.34 8.06 2.58
N TYR A 81 -0.75 7.56 1.98
CA TYR A 81 -1.79 6.85 2.72
C TYR A 81 -1.23 5.59 3.40
N LEU A 82 -0.38 4.84 2.71
CA LEU A 82 0.26 3.64 3.26
C LEU A 82 1.26 3.94 4.37
N ALA A 83 1.97 5.07 4.30
CA ALA A 83 2.87 5.51 5.36
C ALA A 83 2.09 5.74 6.67
N ILE A 84 0.94 6.42 6.60
CA ILE A 84 0.08 6.70 7.77
C ILE A 84 -0.57 5.42 8.29
N THR A 85 -1.11 4.59 7.39
CA THR A 85 -1.80 3.33 7.74
C THR A 85 -0.85 2.15 7.96
N SER A 86 0.44 2.43 8.10
CA SER A 86 1.50 1.45 8.05
C SER A 86 1.36 0.34 9.09
N HIS A 87 1.08 0.72 10.33
CA HIS A 87 0.83 -0.20 11.46
C HIS A 87 -0.31 -1.21 11.17
N LYS A 88 -1.37 -0.79 10.47
CA LYS A 88 -2.49 -1.68 10.11
C LYS A 88 -2.04 -2.76 9.13
N ILE A 89 -1.20 -2.39 8.16
CA ILE A 89 -0.65 -3.34 7.19
C ILE A 89 0.31 -4.31 7.86
N LEU A 90 1.22 -3.84 8.72
CA LEU A 90 2.12 -4.71 9.49
C LEU A 90 1.31 -5.72 10.32
N SER A 91 0.27 -5.27 11.02
CA SER A 91 -0.63 -6.15 11.77
C SER A 91 -1.33 -7.19 10.87
N ARG A 92 -1.73 -6.81 9.65
CA ARG A 92 -2.31 -7.76 8.67
C ARG A 92 -1.29 -8.79 8.20
N CYS A 93 -0.06 -8.38 7.87
CA CYS A 93 1.03 -9.28 7.49
C CYS A 93 1.35 -10.27 8.61
N GLN A 94 1.49 -9.76 9.84
CA GLN A 94 1.73 -10.55 11.04
C GLN A 94 0.65 -11.61 11.28
N LYS A 95 -0.63 -11.23 11.16
CA LYS A 95 -1.76 -12.17 11.30
C LYS A 95 -1.73 -13.27 10.24
N VAL A 96 -1.40 -12.92 9.00
CA VAL A 96 -1.27 -13.87 7.89
C VAL A 96 -0.11 -14.84 8.13
N ARG A 97 1.07 -14.33 8.54
CA ARG A 97 2.24 -15.15 8.90
C ARG A 97 1.94 -16.14 10.01
N ASN A 98 1.33 -15.68 11.10
CA ASN A 98 0.96 -16.54 12.23
C ASN A 98 -0.06 -17.63 11.81
N ALA A 99 -1.02 -17.29 10.94
CA ALA A 99 -1.97 -18.26 10.41
C ALA A 99 -1.27 -19.32 9.55
N PHE A 100 -0.36 -18.91 8.66
CA PHE A 100 0.43 -19.86 7.89
C PHE A 100 1.27 -20.78 8.78
N GLU A 101 1.98 -20.23 9.76
CA GLU A 101 2.77 -21.03 10.70
C GLU A 101 1.89 -22.09 11.40
N PHE A 102 0.74 -21.67 11.93
CA PHE A 102 -0.18 -22.55 12.63
C PHE A 102 -0.73 -23.69 11.75
N TYR A 103 -1.11 -23.39 10.49
CA TYR A 103 -1.67 -24.40 9.60
C TYR A 103 -0.62 -25.30 8.95
N LEU A 104 0.56 -24.75 8.62
CA LEU A 104 1.68 -25.55 8.10
C LEU A 104 2.19 -26.54 9.15
N ALA A 105 2.31 -26.12 10.41
CA ALA A 105 2.69 -27.01 11.50
C ALA A 105 1.71 -28.18 11.69
N GLN A 106 0.40 -27.94 11.48
CA GLN A 106 -0.61 -28.99 11.58
C GLN A 106 -0.52 -30.01 10.45
N ILE A 107 -0.28 -29.57 9.21
CA ILE A 107 -0.26 -30.48 8.06
C ILE A 107 1.08 -31.21 7.88
N GLN A 108 2.15 -30.70 8.49
CA GLN A 108 3.50 -31.28 8.41
C GLN A 108 3.54 -32.78 8.75
N ASN A 109 2.80 -33.21 9.78
CA ASN A 109 2.77 -34.61 10.21
C ASN A 109 1.87 -35.50 9.34
N ALA A 110 1.14 -34.91 8.39
CA ALA A 110 0.21 -35.61 7.49
C ALA A 110 0.78 -35.79 6.07
N VAL A 111 2.01 -35.36 5.81
CA VAL A 111 2.66 -35.44 4.49
C VAL A 111 3.88 -36.34 4.51
N GLN A 112 4.34 -36.76 3.32
CA GLN A 112 5.57 -37.54 3.17
C GLN A 112 6.82 -36.71 3.50
N THR A 113 7.90 -37.38 3.90
CA THR A 113 9.14 -36.75 4.39
C THR A 113 9.68 -35.62 3.50
N PRO A 114 9.78 -35.75 2.16
CA PRO A 114 10.32 -34.66 1.34
C PRO A 114 9.51 -33.36 1.44
N LEU A 115 8.18 -33.48 1.54
CA LEU A 115 7.28 -32.34 1.69
C LEU A 115 7.25 -31.82 3.13
N ALA A 116 7.42 -32.71 4.12
CA ALA A 116 7.58 -32.32 5.52
C ALA A 116 8.86 -31.50 5.73
N ASP A 117 9.95 -31.81 5.04
CA ASP A 117 11.22 -31.07 5.08
C ASP A 117 11.06 -29.67 4.46
N GLU A 118 10.37 -29.56 3.33
CA GLU A 118 10.06 -28.27 2.71
C GLU A 118 9.18 -27.39 3.61
N ILE A 119 8.15 -27.98 4.23
CA ILE A 119 7.32 -27.30 5.23
C ILE A 119 8.17 -26.85 6.42
N SER A 120 9.11 -27.68 6.90
CA SER A 120 10.02 -27.33 8.00
C SER A 120 10.84 -26.09 7.67
N ALA A 121 11.38 -26.00 6.45
CA ALA A 121 12.14 -24.85 6.00
C ALA A 121 11.26 -23.59 5.93
N ILE A 122 10.02 -23.69 5.42
CA ILE A 122 9.09 -22.55 5.43
C ILE A 122 8.73 -22.13 6.85
N LEU A 123 8.50 -23.07 7.76
CA LEU A 123 8.19 -22.78 9.17
C LEU A 123 9.33 -22.04 9.86
N HIS A 124 10.58 -22.43 9.60
CA HIS A 124 11.76 -21.71 10.09
C HIS A 124 11.75 -20.26 9.59
N ASP A 125 11.60 -20.05 8.29
CA ASP A 125 11.61 -18.70 7.71
C ASP A 125 10.43 -17.84 8.19
N LEU A 126 9.24 -18.43 8.36
CA LEU A 126 8.08 -17.75 8.93
C LEU A 126 8.35 -17.26 10.36
N ARG A 127 9.08 -18.02 11.17
CA ARG A 127 9.42 -17.66 12.56
C ARG A 127 10.47 -16.54 12.60
N ASP A 128 11.42 -16.58 11.68
CA ASP A 128 12.50 -15.58 11.56
C ASP A 128 12.06 -14.30 10.86
N THR A 129 10.93 -14.32 10.13
CA THR A 129 10.43 -13.14 9.41
C THR A 129 9.91 -12.08 10.37
N GLU A 130 10.59 -10.94 10.47
CA GLU A 130 10.07 -9.74 11.14
C GLU A 130 9.56 -8.71 10.12
N PHE A 131 8.28 -8.33 10.21
CA PHE A 131 7.74 -7.24 9.39
C PHE A 131 7.99 -5.89 10.06
N SER A 132 8.93 -5.12 9.53
CA SER A 132 9.28 -3.78 10.00
C SER A 132 9.23 -2.76 8.86
N LEU A 133 9.16 -1.47 9.21
CA LEU A 133 9.24 -0.38 8.23
C LEU A 133 10.71 -0.06 7.96
N GLU A 134 11.01 0.25 6.70
CA GLU A 134 12.29 0.89 6.38
C GLU A 134 12.36 2.27 7.04
N PHE A 135 13.59 2.72 7.36
CA PHE A 135 13.81 4.00 8.03
C PHE A 135 13.12 5.17 7.34
N ALA A 136 13.17 5.24 6.00
CA ALA A 136 12.55 6.32 5.24
C ALA A 136 11.01 6.31 5.38
N GLU A 137 10.37 5.13 5.40
CA GLU A 137 8.94 5.00 5.62
C GLU A 137 8.52 5.47 7.00
N ASP A 138 9.28 5.08 8.03
CA ASP A 138 8.96 5.43 9.41
C ASP A 138 9.11 6.94 9.65
N GLU A 139 10.12 7.57 9.04
CA GLU A 139 10.26 9.03 9.09
C GLU A 139 9.10 9.74 8.39
N ALA A 140 8.69 9.29 7.21
CA ALA A 140 7.51 9.84 6.53
C ALA A 140 6.24 9.68 7.39
N ARG A 141 6.06 8.50 8.01
CA ARG A 141 4.94 8.22 8.91
C ARG A 141 4.94 9.18 10.10
N LYS A 142 6.06 9.33 10.82
CA LYS A 142 6.16 10.19 12.01
C LYS A 142 5.78 11.63 11.70
N VAL A 143 6.30 12.16 10.61
CA VAL A 143 6.06 13.55 10.21
C VAL A 143 4.60 13.77 9.82
N LEU A 144 4.00 12.86 9.05
CA LEU A 144 2.59 12.94 8.68
C LEU A 144 1.64 12.77 9.88
N LEU A 145 1.93 11.84 10.79
CA LEU A 145 1.13 11.68 12.01
C LEU A 145 1.25 12.91 12.92
N SER A 146 2.46 13.46 13.06
CA SER A 146 2.67 14.70 13.81
C SER A 146 1.87 15.86 13.22
N LEU A 147 1.74 15.95 11.89
CA LEU A 147 0.90 16.95 11.23
C LEU A 147 -0.59 16.76 11.57
N LEU A 148 -1.07 15.52 11.58
CA LEU A 148 -2.49 15.19 11.84
C LEU A 148 -2.89 15.31 13.32
N GLU A 149 -1.95 15.16 14.24
CA GLU A 149 -2.21 15.18 15.69
C GLU A 149 -2.02 16.57 16.32
N LYS A 150 -1.30 17.47 15.63
CA LYS A 150 -1.01 18.82 16.15
C LYS A 150 -2.21 19.75 16.04
N ASN A 151 -2.37 20.56 17.09
CA ASN A 151 -3.21 21.75 17.06
C ASN A 151 -2.34 22.97 16.74
N PHE A 152 -2.78 23.78 15.78
CA PHE A 152 -2.03 24.94 15.32
C PHE A 152 -2.68 26.24 15.80
N PRO A 153 -1.89 27.26 16.19
CA PRO A 153 -2.42 28.51 16.75
C PRO A 153 -3.09 29.39 15.69
N ASP A 154 -2.61 29.35 14.46
CA ASP A 154 -3.11 30.15 13.35
C ASP A 154 -2.89 29.46 11.99
N ALA A 155 -3.53 29.99 10.96
CA ALA A 155 -3.47 29.44 9.60
C ALA A 155 -2.08 29.55 8.95
N ALA A 156 -1.25 30.52 9.35
CA ALA A 156 0.09 30.69 8.80
C ALA A 156 1.03 29.57 9.30
N SER A 157 0.90 29.22 10.58
CA SER A 157 1.58 28.10 11.21
C SER A 157 1.13 26.78 10.58
N ILE A 158 -0.18 26.56 10.37
CA ILE A 158 -0.66 25.37 9.63
C ILE A 158 0.05 25.24 8.28
N GLN A 159 0.07 26.31 7.48
CA GLN A 159 0.64 26.29 6.13
C GLN A 159 2.13 25.95 6.09
N LYS A 160 2.90 26.48 7.04
CA LYS A 160 4.34 26.23 7.12
C LYS A 160 4.61 24.77 7.51
N GLU A 161 3.90 24.25 8.50
CA GLU A 161 4.06 22.88 8.95
C GLU A 161 3.54 21.86 7.93
N GLU A 162 2.45 22.17 7.22
CA GLU A 162 1.97 21.39 6.07
C GLU A 162 3.05 21.26 4.99
N LEU A 163 3.68 22.39 4.62
CA LEU A 163 4.72 22.44 3.60
C LEU A 163 5.96 21.62 4.01
N GLU A 164 6.45 21.82 5.23
CA GLU A 164 7.62 21.10 5.74
C GLU A 164 7.33 19.59 5.81
N ALA A 165 6.17 19.22 6.35
CA ALA A 165 5.79 17.83 6.51
C ALA A 165 5.66 17.11 5.16
N ILE A 166 5.00 17.73 4.18
CA ILE A 166 4.82 17.12 2.86
C ILE A 166 6.13 17.06 2.08
N GLN A 167 7.03 18.03 2.22
CA GLN A 167 8.36 18.00 1.60
C GLN A 167 9.21 16.83 2.14
N ILE A 168 9.22 16.63 3.47
CA ILE A 168 9.93 15.51 4.08
C ILE A 168 9.29 14.18 3.64
N ALA A 169 7.97 14.03 3.76
CA ALA A 169 7.28 12.79 3.43
C ALA A 169 7.47 12.41 1.96
N THR A 170 7.26 13.34 1.02
CA THR A 170 7.44 13.06 -0.41
C THR A 170 8.89 12.72 -0.78
N SER A 171 9.87 13.39 -0.15
CA SER A 171 11.28 13.07 -0.34
C SER A 171 11.65 11.68 0.16
N ARG A 172 11.14 11.29 1.33
CA ARG A 172 11.37 9.97 1.93
C ARG A 172 10.66 8.84 1.19
N LEU A 173 9.49 9.13 0.60
CA LEU A 173 8.67 8.17 -0.15
C LEU A 173 8.98 8.13 -1.66
N GLU A 174 10.04 8.83 -2.09
CA GLU A 174 10.46 8.92 -3.49
C GLU A 174 9.36 9.44 -4.42
N ILE A 175 8.53 10.35 -3.94
CA ILE A 175 7.58 11.12 -4.75
C ILE A 175 8.34 12.35 -5.22
N LYS A 176 9.28 12.13 -6.13
CA LYS A 176 10.30 13.10 -6.47
C LYS A 176 10.14 13.85 -7.79
N SER A 177 9.74 13.15 -8.84
CA SER A 177 9.49 13.77 -10.13
C SER A 177 8.07 14.34 -10.24
N PRO A 178 7.83 15.33 -11.12
CA PRO A 178 6.48 15.75 -11.48
C PRO A 178 5.59 14.57 -11.88
N PHE A 179 6.14 13.59 -12.60
CA PHE A 179 5.44 12.35 -12.96
C PHE A 179 5.04 11.53 -11.72
N SER A 180 5.94 11.30 -10.77
CA SER A 180 5.62 10.55 -9.55
C SER A 180 4.58 11.26 -8.69
N LEU A 181 4.59 12.60 -8.66
CA LEU A 181 3.58 13.41 -8.00
C LEU A 181 2.21 13.27 -8.68
N LEU A 182 2.15 13.30 -10.01
CA LEU A 182 0.92 13.07 -10.78
C LEU A 182 0.34 11.67 -10.52
N VAL A 183 1.19 10.63 -10.54
CA VAL A 183 0.77 9.26 -10.24
C VAL A 183 0.20 9.15 -8.83
N GLU A 184 0.83 9.79 -7.85
CA GLU A 184 0.36 9.78 -6.46
C GLU A 184 -1.00 10.50 -6.32
N LYS A 185 -1.16 11.69 -6.94
CA LYS A 185 -2.44 12.42 -6.97
C LYS A 185 -3.55 11.58 -7.61
N ALA A 186 -3.29 10.97 -8.76
CA ALA A 186 -4.25 10.10 -9.44
C ALA A 186 -4.63 8.87 -8.60
N THR A 187 -3.66 8.31 -7.88
CA THR A 187 -3.90 7.19 -6.96
C THR A 187 -4.81 7.59 -5.80
N LEU A 188 -4.59 8.76 -5.18
CA LEU A 188 -5.45 9.29 -4.13
C LEU A 188 -6.88 9.57 -4.62
N LYS A 189 -7.03 10.18 -5.80
CA LYS A 189 -8.34 10.42 -6.43
C LYS A 189 -9.09 9.10 -6.65
N LYS A 190 -8.44 8.10 -7.25
CA LYS A 190 -9.03 6.78 -7.45
C LYS A 190 -9.44 6.10 -6.14
N GLN A 191 -8.61 6.19 -5.09
CA GLN A 191 -9.00 5.65 -3.78
C GLN A 191 -10.21 6.37 -3.18
N LEU A 192 -10.33 7.67 -3.40
CA LEU A 192 -11.45 8.47 -2.92
C LEU A 192 -12.77 8.11 -3.63
N GLU A 193 -12.71 7.66 -4.88
CA GLU A 193 -13.86 7.13 -5.62
C GLU A 193 -14.27 5.72 -5.14
N GLU A 194 -13.30 4.89 -4.75
CA GLU A 194 -13.53 3.50 -4.31
C GLU A 194 -13.87 3.37 -2.81
N VAL A 195 -13.62 4.39 -1.99
CA VAL A 195 -13.86 4.32 -0.53
C VAL A 195 -15.36 4.29 -0.22
N SER A 196 -15.76 3.40 0.71
CA SER A 196 -17.14 3.36 1.17
C SER A 196 -17.55 4.66 1.86
N GLU A 197 -18.73 5.19 1.53
CA GLU A 197 -19.29 6.39 2.17
C GLU A 197 -19.42 6.28 3.69
N LYS A 198 -19.48 5.06 4.23
CA LYS A 198 -19.56 4.82 5.68
C LYS A 198 -18.21 5.01 6.39
N ASN A 199 -17.10 5.03 5.65
CA ASN A 199 -15.76 5.15 6.22
C ASN A 199 -15.26 6.59 6.15
N LEU A 200 -15.92 7.47 6.92
CA LEU A 200 -15.68 8.92 6.91
C LEU A 200 -14.22 9.27 7.21
N LYS A 201 -13.60 8.62 8.21
CA LYS A 201 -12.20 8.88 8.58
C LYS A 201 -11.22 8.57 7.46
N GLU A 202 -11.45 7.51 6.70
CA GLU A 202 -10.62 7.19 5.54
C GLU A 202 -10.81 8.22 4.42
N LYS A 203 -12.06 8.64 4.18
CA LYS A 203 -12.40 9.66 3.19
C LYS A 203 -11.74 11.01 3.50
N GLU A 204 -11.85 11.48 4.74
CA GLU A 204 -11.23 12.72 5.24
C GLU A 204 -9.71 12.68 5.08
N LEU A 205 -9.09 11.56 5.46
CA LEU A 205 -7.64 11.39 5.32
C LEU A 205 -7.20 11.46 3.85
N LEU A 206 -7.90 10.77 2.95
CA LEU A 206 -7.58 10.78 1.51
C LEU A 206 -7.75 12.18 0.91
N GLN A 207 -8.82 12.89 1.28
CA GLN A 207 -9.05 14.28 0.85
C GLN A 207 -7.95 15.21 1.34
N TYR A 208 -7.56 15.09 2.61
CA TYR A 208 -6.50 15.93 3.17
C TYR A 208 -5.15 15.68 2.50
N LEU A 209 -4.78 14.41 2.29
CA LEU A 209 -3.54 14.07 1.56
C LEU A 209 -3.54 14.60 0.13
N LEU A 210 -4.68 14.51 -0.58
CA LEU A 210 -4.81 15.04 -1.94
C LEU A 210 -4.66 16.57 -1.94
N TYR A 211 -5.30 17.25 -0.98
CA TYR A 211 -5.19 18.68 -0.78
C TYR A 211 -3.73 19.12 -0.58
N LEU A 212 -2.96 18.43 0.29
CA LEU A 212 -1.55 18.75 0.52
C LEU A 212 -0.73 18.70 -0.78
N LEU A 213 -0.96 17.69 -1.62
CA LEU A 213 -0.25 17.55 -2.90
C LEU A 213 -0.68 18.57 -3.95
N VAL A 214 -1.95 18.99 -3.96
CA VAL A 214 -2.44 20.03 -4.86
C VAL A 214 -1.86 21.38 -4.45
N LYS A 215 -2.02 21.76 -3.18
CA LYS A 215 -1.58 23.04 -2.63
C LYS A 215 -0.06 23.23 -2.70
N HIS A 216 0.71 22.22 -2.32
CA HIS A 216 2.18 22.32 -2.24
C HIS A 216 2.91 21.70 -3.43
N GLY A 217 2.21 21.26 -4.48
CA GLY A 217 2.79 20.54 -5.61
C GLY A 217 3.94 21.26 -6.30
N LYS A 218 3.83 22.59 -6.49
CA LYS A 218 4.89 23.43 -7.09
C LYS A 218 6.14 23.45 -6.21
N SER A 219 5.97 23.63 -4.90
CA SER A 219 7.05 23.69 -3.92
C SER A 219 7.75 22.34 -3.72
N ILE A 220 7.03 21.23 -3.85
CA ILE A 220 7.61 19.88 -3.78
C ILE A 220 8.59 19.66 -4.95
N CYS A 221 8.22 20.08 -6.17
CA CYS A 221 9.11 19.98 -7.32
C CYS A 221 10.35 20.88 -7.20
N GLN A 222 10.21 22.07 -6.60
CA GLN A 222 11.31 23.00 -6.38
C GLN A 222 12.27 22.55 -5.27
N PHE A 223 11.73 22.05 -4.15
CA PHE A 223 12.49 21.58 -3.00
C PHE A 223 13.53 20.52 -3.37
N GLN A 224 13.23 19.71 -4.39
CA GLN A 224 14.06 18.60 -4.78
C GLN A 224 15.08 18.93 -5.88
N ASN A 225 14.88 20.01 -6.62
CA ASN A 225 15.79 20.45 -7.67
C ASN A 225 16.92 21.37 -7.16
N GLY A 226 17.06 21.49 -5.82
CA GLY A 226 18.18 22.14 -5.11
C GLY A 226 18.98 23.17 -5.91
N SER A 227 18.49 24.41 -5.98
CA SER A 227 19.25 25.63 -6.35
C SER A 227 20.27 25.57 -7.49
N HIS A 228 20.18 24.63 -8.43
CA HIS A 228 21.01 24.57 -9.64
C HIS A 228 20.21 23.98 -10.82
N SER A 229 19.99 24.84 -11.82
CA SER A 229 19.58 24.57 -13.21
C SER A 229 18.08 24.53 -13.58
N PRO A 230 17.73 24.88 -14.83
CA PRO A 230 16.67 25.86 -15.09
C PRO A 230 15.38 25.26 -15.64
N LYS A 231 14.27 25.94 -15.29
CA LYS A 231 12.99 26.05 -16.00
C LYS A 231 12.58 24.84 -16.85
N HIS A 232 12.19 23.74 -16.19
CA HIS A 232 11.13 22.92 -16.75
C HIS A 232 9.85 23.26 -15.97
N GLU A 233 9.09 24.21 -16.53
CA GLU A 233 7.80 24.62 -15.99
C GLU A 233 6.85 23.42 -16.00
N CYS A 234 6.39 23.03 -14.81
CA CYS A 234 5.33 22.05 -14.66
C CYS A 234 4.02 22.73 -15.10
N HIS A 235 3.76 22.73 -16.40
CA HIS A 235 2.46 23.09 -16.94
C HIS A 235 1.49 21.93 -16.72
N ASP A 236 0.73 22.00 -15.64
CA ASP A 236 -0.45 21.16 -15.40
C ASP A 236 -1.67 22.08 -15.62
N GLN A 237 -2.09 22.25 -16.88
CA GLN A 237 -3.22 23.13 -17.27
C GLN A 237 -4.48 22.35 -17.63
N SER A 238 -4.52 21.04 -17.38
CA SER A 238 -5.74 20.24 -17.51
C SER A 238 -6.09 19.67 -16.16
N PHE A 239 -7.34 19.88 -15.70
CA PHE A 239 -7.99 19.28 -14.53
C PHE A 239 -8.00 20.06 -13.20
N GLU A 240 -7.91 21.40 -13.21
CA GLU A 240 -8.35 22.24 -12.07
C GLU A 240 -9.86 22.58 -12.07
N ASN A 241 -10.63 22.13 -13.06
CA ASN A 241 -12.09 22.31 -13.05
C ASN A 241 -12.80 21.12 -12.40
N GLU A 242 -12.78 21.02 -11.07
CA GLU A 242 -13.93 20.56 -10.25
C GLU A 242 -13.58 20.64 -8.75
N LEU A 243 -13.46 21.86 -8.26
CA LEU A 243 -13.63 22.16 -6.84
C LEU A 243 -14.23 23.57 -6.71
N VAL A 244 -15.30 23.81 -7.47
CA VAL A 244 -16.23 24.90 -7.17
C VAL A 244 -17.07 24.39 -6.01
N VAL A 245 -16.68 24.78 -4.81
CA VAL A 245 -17.55 24.73 -3.64
C VAL A 245 -18.77 25.58 -3.96
N ASP A 246 -19.93 24.95 -3.88
CA ASP A 246 -21.25 25.57 -4.00
C ASP A 246 -21.44 26.61 -2.89
N GLU A 247 -20.93 27.82 -3.11
CA GLU A 247 -21.36 29.04 -2.44
C GLU A 247 -22.13 29.87 -3.46
N SER A 248 -23.41 29.57 -3.65
CA SER A 248 -24.46 30.57 -3.94
C SER A 248 -25.79 29.89 -4.19
N SER A 249 -26.66 29.88 -3.16
CA SER A 249 -28.06 30.33 -3.22
C SER A 249 -28.80 29.82 -1.99
N GLN A 250 -29.57 30.59 -1.24
CA GLN A 250 -30.08 31.94 -1.41
C GLN A 250 -30.66 32.35 -0.05
N SER A 251 -30.32 33.56 0.37
CA SER A 251 -31.22 34.39 1.16
C SER A 251 -32.54 34.55 0.42
N LEU A 252 -33.67 34.14 1.03
CA LEU A 252 -35.03 34.64 0.77
C LEU A 252 -35.97 34.08 1.86
N SER A 253 -35.90 34.65 3.07
CA SER A 253 -37.00 35.34 3.74
C SER A 253 -36.57 35.87 5.10
#